data_AF-A0A535IM38-F1
#
_entry.id   AF-A0A535IM38-F1
#
_cell.length_a   1.000
_cell.length_b   1.000
_cell.length_c   1.000
_cell.angle_alpha   90.00
_cell.angle_beta   90.00
_cell.angle_gamma   90.00
#
_symmetry.space_group_name_H-M   'P 1'
#
loop_
_entity.id
_entity.type
_entity.pdbx_description
1 polymer ?
#
loop_
_entity_poly.entity_id
_entity_poly.type
_entity_poly.pdbx_seq_one_letter_code
_entity_poly.pdbx_strand_id
1 'polypeptide(L)' 'MSSDGTFTFVGRADDVITSAGYRIGPFEVESCLIEHPAVAESAVVGKPDPERTELVKAFVVLRSGYAPILRALQVVLG' A
#
# COMPACT_ATOMS: atom_id res chain seq x y z
N MET A 1 -16.46 17.49 -14.03
CA MET A 1 -17.76 17.47 -13.33
C MET A 1 -18.73 16.80 -14.28
N SER A 2 -19.17 15.58 -13.98
CA SER A 2 -20.19 14.89 -14.80
C SER A 2 -21.58 15.43 -14.45
N SER A 3 -22.51 15.33 -15.38
CA SER A 3 -23.85 15.95 -15.33
C SER A 3 -24.77 15.48 -14.20
N ASP A 4 -24.32 14.52 -13.36
CA ASP A 4 -25.10 13.85 -12.33
C ASP A 4 -24.74 14.30 -10.89
N GLY A 5 -23.98 15.38 -10.73
CA GLY A 5 -23.65 15.95 -9.41
C GLY A 5 -22.72 15.10 -8.55
N THR A 6 -22.11 14.05 -9.11
CA THR A 6 -21.13 13.21 -8.42
C THR A 6 -19.74 13.82 -8.53
N PHE A 7 -19.08 13.98 -7.38
CA PHE A 7 -17.69 14.39 -7.30
C PHE A 7 -16.82 13.14 -7.26
N THR A 8 -15.92 13.00 -8.24
CA THR A 8 -14.88 11.96 -8.20
C THR A 8 -13.58 12.63 -7.79
N PHE A 9 -13.02 12.21 -6.66
CA PHE A 9 -11.68 12.63 -6.25
C PHE A 9 -10.65 11.80 -7.03
N VAL A 10 -9.93 12.46 -7.93
CA VAL A 10 -8.80 11.87 -8.65
C VAL A 10 -7.53 12.36 -7.97
N GLY A 11 -7.05 11.58 -6.98
CA GLY A 11 -5.64 11.67 -6.57
C GLY A 11 -4.72 11.39 -7.76
N ARG A 12 -3.42 11.70 -7.67
CA ARG A 12 -2.46 11.51 -8.78
C ARG A 12 -2.72 10.17 -9.47
N ALA A 13 -2.97 10.21 -10.78
CA ALA A 13 -3.64 9.14 -11.52
C ALA A 13 -2.90 7.78 -11.55
N ASP A 14 -1.63 7.76 -11.14
CA ASP A 14 -0.71 6.71 -11.51
C ASP A 14 -0.49 5.66 -10.41
N ASP A 15 -0.88 5.94 -9.15
CA ASP A 15 -0.58 5.07 -8.01
C ASP A 15 -1.83 4.74 -7.17
N VAL A 16 -2.95 4.32 -7.78
CA VAL A 16 -4.11 3.81 -7.03
C VAL A 16 -4.20 2.30 -7.17
N ILE A 17 -4.16 1.58 -6.05
CA ILE A 17 -4.32 0.12 -6.03
C ILE A 17 -5.81 -0.19 -6.05
N THR A 18 -6.25 -0.95 -7.03
CA THR A 18 -7.65 -1.40 -7.12
C THR A 18 -7.76 -2.84 -6.62
N SER A 19 -8.34 -3.03 -5.44
CA SER A 19 -8.47 -4.35 -4.82
C SER A 19 -9.91 -4.67 -4.48
N ALA A 20 -10.49 -5.71 -5.08
CA ALA A 20 -11.87 -6.16 -4.84
C ALA A 20 -12.93 -5.03 -4.90
N GLY A 21 -12.73 -4.06 -5.80
CA GLY A 21 -13.61 -2.90 -5.96
C GLY A 21 -13.30 -1.70 -5.04
N TYR A 22 -12.35 -1.84 -4.11
CA TYR A 22 -11.84 -0.74 -3.29
C TYR A 22 -10.71 0.00 -4.03
N ARG A 23 -10.68 1.32 -3.85
CA ARG A 23 -9.57 2.18 -4.30
C ARG A 23 -8.72 2.52 -3.09
N ILE A 24 -7.47 2.09 -3.11
CA ILE A 24 -6.55 2.20 -1.97
C ILE A 24 -5.38 3.08 -2.38
N GLY A 25 -5.14 4.15 -1.62
CA GLY A 25 -3.94 4.97 -1.77
C GLY A 25 -2.74 4.26 -1.12
N PRO A 26 -1.63 4.00 -1.85
CA PRO A 26 -0.43 3.39 -1.28
C PRO A 26 0.15 4.26 -0.17
N PHE A 27 0.10 5.59 -0.33
CA PHE A 27 0.58 6.56 0.67
C PHE A 27 -0.09 6.41 2.04
N GLU A 28 -1.39 6.11 2.09
CA GLU A 28 -2.12 5.91 3.35
C GLU A 28 -1.60 4.67 4.09
N VAL A 29 -1.33 3.60 3.35
CA VAL A 29 -0.78 2.35 3.88
C VAL A 29 0.67 2.55 4.32
N GLU A 30 1.49 3.23 3.51
CA GLU A 30 2.87 3.58 3.83
C GLU A 30 2.96 4.40 5.12
N SER A 31 2.12 5.43 5.24
CA SER A 31 2.08 6.31 6.41
C SER A 31 1.76 5.53 7.68
N CYS A 32 0.77 4.64 7.62
CA CYS A 32 0.42 3.75 8.73
C CYS A 32 1.57 2.81 9.11
N LEU A 33 2.30 2.27 8.12
CA LEU A 33 3.48 1.42 8.37
C LEU A 33 4.64 2.20 9.01
N ILE A 34 4.87 3.46 8.60
CA ILE A 34 5.93 4.30 9.15
C ILE A 34 5.72 4.64 10.63
N GLU A 35 4.48 4.68 11.11
CA GLU A 35 4.17 4.90 12.52
C GLU A 35 4.66 3.75 13.42
N HIS A 36 4.89 2.55 12.87
CA HIS A 36 5.35 1.41 13.63
C HIS A 36 6.84 1.56 14.03
N PRO A 37 7.22 1.43 15.32
CA PRO A 37 8.59 1.68 15.79
C PRO A 37 9.68 0.83 15.11
N ALA A 38 9.32 -0.38 14.66
CA ALA A 38 10.23 -1.27 13.95
C ALA A 38 10.52 -0.87 12.50
N VAL A 39 9.75 0.05 11.91
CA VAL A 39 9.82 0.41 10.49
C VAL A 39 10.72 1.63 10.31
N ALA A 40 11.71 1.51 9.44
CA ALA A 40 12.55 2.60 8.98
C ALA A 40 11.97 3.25 7.73
N GLU A 41 11.58 2.43 6.75
CA GLU A 41 11.03 2.85 5.46
C GLU A 41 9.95 1.86 5.01
N SER A 42 9.00 2.33 4.22
CA SER A 42 7.94 1.51 3.62
C SER A 42 7.66 1.95 2.19
N ALA A 43 7.26 1.00 1.36
CA ALA A 43 6.77 1.23 0.00
C ALA A 43 5.64 0.25 -0.29
N VAL A 44 4.54 0.74 -0.88
CA VAL A 44 3.33 -0.06 -1.12
C VAL A 44 2.98 -0.04 -2.59
N VAL A 45 2.76 -1.22 -3.15
CA VAL A 45 2.42 -1.41 -4.56
C VAL A 45 1.25 -2.37 -4.74
N GLY A 46 0.55 -2.24 -5.86
CA GLY A 46 -0.41 -3.24 -6.31
C GLY A 46 0.31 -4.44 -6.92
N LYS A 47 -0.07 -5.64 -6.49
CA LYS A 47 0.36 -6.90 -7.11
C LYS A 47 -0.84 -7.48 -7.87
N PRO A 48 -0.75 -7.73 -9.18
CA PRO A 48 -1.84 -8.32 -9.95
C PRO A 48 -2.38 -9.61 -9.31
N ASP A 49 -3.70 -9.70 -9.25
CA ASP A 49 -4.45 -10.80 -8.64
C ASP A 49 -5.70 -11.16 -9.46
N PRO A 50 -5.94 -12.45 -9.74
CA PRO A 50 -7.01 -12.87 -10.62
C PRO A 50 -8.43 -12.64 -10.07
N GLU A 51 -8.60 -12.60 -8.74
CA GLU A 51 -9.92 -12.44 -8.12
C GLU A 51 -10.19 -10.99 -7.69
N ARG A 52 -9.13 -10.26 -7.31
CA ARG A 52 -9.23 -8.94 -6.68
C ARG A 52 -8.73 -7.81 -7.56
N THR A 53 -8.34 -8.07 -8.81
CA THR A 53 -7.60 -7.14 -9.68
C THR A 53 -6.17 -6.94 -9.19
N GLU A 54 -5.99 -6.42 -7.97
CA GLU A 54 -4.70 -6.29 -7.30
C GLU A 54 -4.79 -6.64 -5.82
N LEU A 55 -3.68 -7.15 -5.27
CA LEU A 55 -3.42 -7.24 -3.84
C LEU A 55 -2.53 -6.07 -3.42
N VAL A 56 -2.86 -5.47 -2.27
CA VAL A 56 -1.95 -4.52 -1.62
C VAL A 56 -0.73 -5.27 -1.12
N LYS A 57 0.45 -4.89 -1.59
CA LYS A 57 1.72 -5.49 -1.19
C LYS A 57 2.65 -4.42 -0.66
N ALA A 58 3.04 -4.58 0.61
CA ALA A 58 3.96 -3.68 1.29
C ALA A 58 5.35 -4.30 1.38
N PHE A 59 6.34 -3.47 1.11
CA PHE A 59 7.74 -3.70 1.40
C PHE A 59 8.17 -2.78 2.53
N VAL A 60 8.93 -3.32 3.47
CA VAL A 60 9.33 -2.60 4.67
C VAL A 60 10.80 -2.85 4.94
N VAL A 61 11.52 -1.78 5.25
CA VAL A 61 12.87 -1.81 5.81
C VAL A 61 12.74 -1.70 7.32
N LEU A 62 13.31 -2.67 8.04
CA LEU A 62 13.28 -2.65 9.50
C LEU A 62 14.41 -1.77 10.04
N ARG A 63 14.16 -1.11 11.18
CA ARG A 63 15.23 -0.47 11.96
C ARG A 63 16.19 -1.52 12.51
N SER A 64 17.44 -1.10 12.74
CA SER A 64 18.43 -1.93 13.40
C SER A 64 17.92 -2.46 14.74
N GLY A 65 18.18 -3.74 15.02
CA GLY A 65 17.71 -4.42 16.24
C GLY A 65 16.33 -5.07 16.14
N TYR A 66 15.60 -4.89 15.04
CA TYR A 66 14.35 -5.61 14.77
C TYR A 66 14.59 -6.76 13.79
N ALA A 67 14.05 -7.94 14.11
CA ALA A 67 14.11 -9.12 13.25
C ALA A 67 12.77 -9.34 12.53
N PRO A 68 12.77 -9.74 11.25
CA PRO A 68 11.54 -10.08 10.57
C PRO A 68 10.95 -11.36 11.17
N ILE A 69 9.70 -11.29 11.62
CA ILE A 69 8.92 -12.51 11.87
C ILE A 69 8.27 -12.95 10.56
N LEU A 70 8.58 -14.18 10.15
CA LEU A 70 8.30 -14.80 8.84
C LEU A 70 6.84 -14.78 8.34
N ARG A 71 5.89 -14.19 9.07
CA ARG A 71 4.46 -14.19 8.73
C ARG A 71 3.85 -12.86 8.32
N ALA A 72 4.49 -11.72 8.55
CA ALA A 72 3.72 -10.47 8.55
C ALA A 72 4.01 -9.48 7.42
N LEU A 73 5.20 -9.44 6.80
CA LEU A 73 5.45 -8.47 5.74
C LEU A 73 6.42 -9.03 4.72
N GLN A 74 6.15 -8.76 3.45
CA GLN A 74 7.07 -9.09 2.38
C GLN A 74 8.21 -8.07 2.43
N VAL A 75 9.17 -8.29 3.34
CA VAL A 75 10.36 -7.47 3.56
C VAL A 75 11.25 -7.57 2.31
N VAL A 76 11.54 -6.44 1.65
CA VAL A 76 12.71 -6.36 0.78
C VAL A 76 13.91 -6.27 1.71
N LEU A 77 14.70 -7.35 1.77
CA LEU A 77 16.03 -7.29 2.35
C LEU A 77 16.91 -6.53 1.35
N GLY A 78 17.22 -5.28 1.68
CA GLY A 78 18.32 -4.52 1.07
C GLY A 78 19.59 -4.69 1.88
#